data_AF-I6SVR8-F1
#
_entry.id   AF-I6SVR8-F1
#
_cell.length_a   1.000
_cell.length_b   1.000
_cell.length_c   1.000
_cell.angle_alpha   90.00
_cell.angle_beta   90.00
_cell.angle_gamma   90.00
#
_symmetry.space_group_name_H-M   'P 1'
#
loop_
_entity.id
_entity.type
_entity.pdbx_description
1 polymer ?
#
loop_
_entity_poly.entity_id
_entity_poly.type
_entity_poly.pdbx_seq_one_letter_code
_entity_poly.pdbx_strand_id
1 'polypeptide(L)' 'NSQPFMRWRDRYPHFMEAVQRAQAATGEVKGHYLNVTAATMEEMYERAEFAKETGSVIIMQDLTIGYTAMSSMSNWARA' A
#
# COMPACT_ATOMS: atom_id res chain seq x y z
N ASN A 1 2.85 -7.21 -3.25
CA ASN A 1 3.53 -8.53 -3.21
C ASN A 1 3.66 -9.06 -1.78
N SER A 2 3.85 -10.37 -1.60
CA SER A 2 3.98 -11.04 -0.28
C SER A 2 4.82 -12.30 -0.37
N GLN A 3 5.92 -12.37 0.38
CA GLN A 3 6.92 -13.44 0.28
C GLN A 3 7.10 -14.18 1.62
N PRO A 4 7.66 -15.40 1.63
CA PRO A 4 7.82 -16.19 2.85
C PRO A 4 8.58 -15.48 3.98
N PHE A 5 9.60 -14.68 3.64
CA PHE A 5 10.42 -13.96 4.62
C PHE A 5 9.75 -12.68 5.16
N MET A 6 8.70 -12.17 4.49
CA MET A 6 8.00 -10.96 4.91
C MET A 6 6.61 -10.91 4.26
N ARG A 7 5.58 -11.26 5.03
CA ARG A 7 4.19 -11.14 4.59
C ARG A 7 3.77 -9.68 4.57
N TRP A 8 2.90 -9.33 3.62
CA TRP A 8 2.45 -7.94 3.44
C TRP A 8 1.75 -7.38 4.69
N ARG A 9 0.97 -8.22 5.38
CA ARG A 9 0.17 -7.84 6.55
C ARG A 9 1.02 -7.55 7.79
N ASP A 10 2.22 -8.15 7.87
CA ASP A 10 3.21 -7.81 8.90
C ASP A 10 4.01 -6.56 8.51
N ARG A 11 4.28 -6.40 7.21
CA ARG A 11 5.10 -5.29 6.67
C ARG A 11 4.43 -3.92 6.81
N TYR A 12 3.13 -3.83 6.54
CA TYR A 12 2.42 -2.54 6.48
C TYR A 12 2.41 -1.82 7.83
N PRO A 13 2.04 -2.46 8.96
CA PRO A 13 2.05 -1.81 10.27
C PRO A 13 3.45 -1.31 10.67
N HIS A 14 4.50 -2.11 10.41
CA HIS A 14 5.87 -1.71 10.72
C HIS A 14 6.31 -0.45 9.96
N PHE A 15 5.97 -0.35 8.67
CA PHE A 15 6.28 0.87 7.91
C PHE A 15 5.42 2.06 8.33
N MET A 16 4.15 1.85 8.66
CA MET A 16 3.31 2.94 9.13
C MET A 16 3.77 3.48 10.48
N GLU A 17 4.28 2.63 11.38
CA GLU A 17 4.94 3.07 12.61
C GLU A 17 6.18 3.92 12.29
N ALA A 18 7.03 3.47 11.36
CA ALA A 18 8.22 4.21 10.95
C ALA A 18 7.88 5.56 10.30
N VAL A 19 6.85 5.61 9.46
CA VAL A 19 6.35 6.84 8.83
C VAL A 19 5.85 7.82 9.89
N GLN A 20 5.06 7.36 10.86
CA GLN A 20 4.55 8.21 11.95
C GLN A 20 5.68 8.73 12.83
N ARG A 21 6.67 7.90 13.16
CA ARG A 21 7.85 8.30 13.91
C ARG A 21 8.66 9.38 13.17
N ALA A 22 8.88 9.18 11.87
CA ALA A 22 9.60 10.15 11.04
C ALA A 22 8.84 11.47 10.92
N GLN A 23 7.52 11.41 10.72
CA GLN A 23 6.65 12.59 10.66
C GLN A 23 6.64 13.36 11.98
N ALA A 24 6.57 12.68 13.12
CA ALA A 24 6.66 13.31 14.44
C ALA A 24 8.03 13.95 14.70
N ALA A 25 9.12 13.37 14.17
CA ALA A 25 10.47 13.90 14.34
C ALA A 25 10.75 15.13 13.48
N THR A 26 10.17 15.23 12.28
CA THR A 26 10.48 16.32 11.34
C THR A 26 9.38 17.38 11.22
N GLY A 27 8.14 17.08 11.62
CA GLY A 27 6.98 17.94 11.37
C GLY A 27 6.58 18.04 9.89
N GLU A 28 7.16 17.20 9.02
CA GLU A 28 6.86 17.15 7.59
C GLU A 28 6.01 15.93 7.26
N VAL A 29 5.14 16.03 6.26
CA VAL A 29 4.38 14.87 5.77
C VAL A 29 5.34 13.79 5.26
N LYS A 30 5.18 12.57 5.75
CA LYS A 30 5.94 11.39 5.30
C LYS A 30 5.01 10.32 4.73
N GLY A 31 5.56 9.45 3.91
CA GLY A 31 4.84 8.33 3.33
C GLY A 31 5.80 7.24 2.85
N HIS A 32 5.24 6.05 2.65
CA HIS A 32 5.96 4.92 2.08
C HIS A 32 5.07 4.26 1.03
N TYR A 33 5.64 3.95 -0.14
CA TYR A 33 4.91 3.29 -1.22
C TYR A 33 4.59 1.84 -0.84
N LEU A 34 3.45 1.61 -0.19
CA LEU A 34 2.98 0.27 0.14
C LEU A 34 2.56 -0.46 -1.14
N ASN A 35 3.35 -1.45 -1.56
CA ASN A 35 3.10 -2.21 -2.79
C ASN A 35 1.90 -3.16 -2.64
N VAL A 36 0.80 -2.80 -3.33
CA VAL A 36 -0.46 -3.56 -3.34
C VAL A 36 -0.52 -4.65 -4.43
N THR A 37 0.40 -4.67 -5.39
CA THR A 37 0.44 -5.67 -6.49
C THR A 37 0.25 -7.10 -5.99
N ALA A 38 -0.74 -7.80 -6.52
CA ALA A 38 -1.11 -9.16 -6.12
C ALA A 38 -1.49 -10.02 -7.33
N ALA A 39 -1.81 -11.30 -7.10
CA ALA A 39 -2.14 -12.22 -8.17
C ALA A 39 -3.59 -12.04 -8.69
N THR A 40 -4.50 -11.57 -7.82
CA THR A 40 -5.90 -11.30 -8.18
C THR A 40 -6.33 -9.90 -7.74
N MET A 41 -7.43 -9.40 -8.31
CA MET A 41 -7.97 -8.09 -7.94
C MET A 41 -8.47 -8.05 -6.50
N GLU A 42 -9.02 -9.14 -6.00
CA GLU A 42 -9.52 -9.27 -4.62
C GLU A 42 -8.38 -9.08 -3.61
N GLU A 43 -7.23 -9.72 -3.85
CA GLU A 43 -6.05 -9.53 -3.01
C GLU A 43 -5.47 -8.10 -3.12
N MET A 44 -5.57 -7.47 -4.30
CA MET A 44 -5.13 -6.09 -4.48
C MET A 44 -6.02 -5.13 -3.70
N TYR A 45 -7.34 -5.29 -3.76
CA TYR A 45 -8.29 -4.50 -2.98
C TYR A 45 -8.11 -4.71 -1.48
N GLU A 46 -7.96 -5.96 -1.01
CA GLU A 46 -7.70 -6.24 0.41
C GLU A 46 -6.49 -5.45 0.93
N ARG A 47 -5.39 -5.44 0.16
CA ARG A 47 -4.17 -4.71 0.52
C ARG A 47 -4.35 -3.20 0.46
N ALA A 48 -5.10 -2.70 -0.52
CA ALA A 48 -5.36 -1.28 -0.69
C ALA A 48 -6.25 -0.73 0.43
N GLU A 49 -7.32 -1.45 0.77
CA GLU A 49 -8.19 -1.12 1.91
C GLU A 49 -7.42 -1.14 3.23
N PHE A 50 -6.60 -2.17 3.46
CA PHE A 50 -5.78 -2.21 4.67
C PHE A 50 -4.78 -1.04 4.72
N ALA A 51 -4.18 -0.64 3.60
CA ALA A 51 -3.33 0.56 3.56
C ALA A 51 -4.11 1.83 3.90
N LYS A 52 -5.34 1.98 3.40
CA LYS A 52 -6.23 3.12 3.69
C LYS A 52 -6.62 3.16 5.17
N GLU A 53 -7.00 2.02 5.75
CA GLU A 53 -7.35 1.88 7.17
C GLU A 53 -6.18 2.23 8.09
N THR A 54 -4.95 1.88 7.71
CA THR A 54 -3.74 2.24 8.47
C THR A 54 -3.34 3.72 8.34
N GLY A 55 -4.02 4.50 7.49
CA GLY A 55 -3.75 5.92 7.28
C GLY A 55 -2.58 6.19 6.31
N SER A 56 -2.23 5.24 5.45
CA SER A 56 -1.21 5.50 4.42
C SER A 56 -1.69 6.56 3.44
N VAL A 57 -0.82 7.54 3.16
CA VAL A 57 -1.08 8.60 2.17
C VAL A 57 -0.77 8.16 0.74
N ILE A 58 -0.10 7.02 0.55
CA ILE A 58 0.36 6.57 -0.77
C ILE A 58 0.49 5.04 -0.86
N ILE A 59 0.17 4.51 -2.03
CA ILE A 59 0.35 3.10 -2.40
C ILE A 59 1.05 3.01 -3.75
N MET A 60 1.59 1.84 -4.09
CA MET A 60 2.16 1.58 -5.42
C MET A 60 1.67 0.27 -6.02
N GLN A 61 1.68 0.23 -7.34
CA GLN A 61 1.41 -0.96 -8.13
C GLN A 61 2.42 -1.08 -9.27
N ASP A 62 2.71 -2.30 -9.65
CA ASP A 62 3.66 -2.66 -10.71
C ASP A 62 2.93 -2.78 -12.06
N LEU A 63 3.55 -2.36 -13.17
CA LEU A 63 2.97 -2.45 -14.53
C LEU A 63 2.57 -3.89 -14.92
N THR A 64 3.22 -4.89 -14.32
CA THR A 64 3.02 -6.31 -14.61
C THR A 64 1.62 -6.84 -14.25
N ILE A 65 0.82 -6.09 -13.50
CA ILE A 65 -0.58 -6.46 -13.18
C ILE A 65 -1.54 -6.29 -14.38
N GLY A 66 -1.13 -5.53 -15.40
CA GLY A 66 -1.94 -5.25 -16.59
C GLY A 66 -2.92 -4.07 -16.45
N TYR A 67 -3.32 -3.52 -17.60
CA TYR A 67 -4.08 -2.26 -17.65
C TYR A 67 -5.48 -2.32 -17.03
N THR A 68 -6.14 -3.48 -17.06
CA THR A 68 -7.44 -3.67 -16.42
C THR A 68 -7.33 -3.45 -14.91
N ALA A 69 -6.38 -4.14 -14.26
CA ALA A 69 -6.13 -3.98 -12.83
C ALA A 69 -5.68 -2.55 -12.49
N MET A 70 -4.80 -1.97 -13.31
CA MET A 70 -4.34 -0.58 -13.10
C MET A 70 -5.49 0.43 -13.16
N SER A 71 -6.41 0.27 -14.10
CA SER A 71 -7.55 1.18 -14.28
C SER A 71 -8.53 1.04 -13.11
N SER A 72 -8.80 -0.19 -12.67
CA SER A 72 -9.59 -0.47 -11.48
C SER A 72 -8.99 0.17 -10.22
N MET A 73 -7.69 -0.01 -9.98
CA MET A 73 -7.00 0.61 -8.84
C MET A 73 -6.95 2.14 -8.94
N SER A 74 -6.84 2.70 -10.14
CA SER A 74 -6.86 4.15 -10.34
C SER A 74 -8.23 4.76 -10.02
N ASN A 75 -9.31 4.03 -10.31
CA ASN A 75 -10.66 4.44 -9.92
C ASN A 75 -10.88 4.31 -8.42
N TRP A 76 -10.40 3.20 -7.81
CA TRP A 76 -10.45 3.00 -6.37
C TRP A 76 -9.69 4.09 -5.60
N ALA A 77 -8.49 4.47 -6.04
CA ALA A 77 -7.67 5.49 -5.39
C ALA A 77 -8.29 6.90 -5.42
N ARG A 78 -9.29 7.13 -6.30
CA ARG A 78 -10.01 8.39 -6.42
C ARG A 78 -11.26 8.46 -5.54
N ALA A 79 -11.77 7.32 -5.08
CA ALA A 79 -13.03 7.19 -4.34
C ALA A 79 -12.84 7.38 -2.82
#